data_AF-F7K8R7-F1
#
_entry.id   AF-F7K8R7-F1
#
_cell.length_a   1.000
_cell.length_b   1.000
_cell.length_c   1.000
_cell.angle_alpha   90.00
_cell.angle_beta   90.00
_cell.angle_gamma   90.00
#
_symmetry.space_group_name_H-M   'P 1'
#
loop_
_entity.id
_entity.type
_entity.pdbx_description
1 polymer ?
#
loop_
_entity_poly.entity_id
_entity_poly.type
_entity_poly.pdbx_seq_one_letter_code
_entity_poly.pdbx_strand_id
1 'polypeptide(L)'
;MICKNCSAQIEDDSVFCTHCGAKIIVDKQINDDNSTITRKDAEHVKCQKCRNDLPRGAKFCPNCGEKSGLSKEIKVLSIIGGSLVVVLAIIGFIFININAQKSPIEGVSKKIYEQGMQYLEDMNSDVVKEYVAEFIESNYEMPLDQVADNITEVSFQLDLGKKPSSSEVVFNDTINEIWRKTCVSYVQESLLEKLSDDTDSSSVNIAATIFKGVIYEQKDKLKDAVDSLKAASTYDDLVSVYNKASMIYTDSEQENKETN
;
A
#
# COMPACT_ATOMS: atom_id res chain seq x y z
N MET A 1 16.68 13.23 -81.43
CA MET A 1 15.62 12.35 -81.99
C MET A 1 14.24 13.04 -81.98
N ILE A 2 13.22 12.51 -82.68
CA ILE A 2 11.85 13.08 -82.69
C ILE A 2 10.95 12.28 -81.75
N CYS A 3 10.22 12.96 -80.86
CA CYS A 3 9.24 12.31 -79.99
C CYS A 3 8.08 11.74 -80.82
N LYS A 4 7.83 10.43 -80.74
CA LYS A 4 6.73 9.77 -81.48
C LYS A 4 5.32 10.19 -81.03
N ASN A 5 5.19 10.81 -79.85
CA ASN A 5 3.89 11.21 -79.30
C ASN A 5 3.48 12.64 -79.69
N CYS A 6 4.40 13.59 -79.69
CA CYS A 6 4.09 15.01 -79.97
C CYS A 6 4.91 15.62 -81.11
N SER A 7 5.78 14.83 -81.74
CA SER A 7 6.64 15.24 -82.86
C SER A 7 7.66 16.34 -82.56
N ALA A 8 7.85 16.73 -81.30
CA ALA A 8 8.91 17.67 -80.91
C ALA A 8 10.31 17.04 -81.04
N GLN A 9 11.29 17.86 -81.41
CA GLN A 9 12.70 17.47 -81.43
C GLN A 9 13.26 17.44 -80.01
N ILE A 10 13.96 16.37 -79.65
CA ILE A 10 14.53 16.11 -78.32
C ILE A 10 15.97 15.61 -78.43
N GLU A 11 16.75 15.73 -77.38
CA GLU A 11 18.13 15.22 -77.31
C GLU A 11 18.16 13.68 -77.30
N ASP A 12 19.24 13.08 -77.81
CA ASP A 12 19.32 11.64 -78.08
C ASP A 12 19.46 10.75 -76.81
N ASP A 13 19.80 11.35 -75.67
CA ASP A 13 19.91 10.70 -74.36
C ASP A 13 18.73 11.01 -73.42
N SER A 14 17.72 11.73 -73.91
CA SER A 14 16.54 12.12 -73.13
C SER A 14 15.66 10.91 -72.79
N VAL A 15 15.51 10.61 -71.49
CA VAL A 15 14.65 9.52 -70.98
C VAL A 15 13.15 9.85 -71.11
N PHE A 16 12.80 11.13 -71.16
CA PHE A 16 11.43 11.63 -71.35
C PHE A 16 11.44 12.87 -72.25
N CYS A 17 10.36 13.10 -73.01
CA CYS A 17 10.17 14.29 -73.81
C CYS A 17 9.87 15.49 -72.90
N THR A 18 10.71 16.52 -72.95
CA THR A 18 10.55 17.76 -72.18
C THR A 18 9.34 18.60 -72.58
N HIS A 19 8.78 18.37 -73.78
CA HIS A 19 7.62 19.12 -74.28
C HIS A 19 6.27 18.50 -73.93
N CYS A 20 6.15 17.17 -73.87
CA CYS A 20 4.86 16.51 -73.61
C CYS A 20 4.89 15.48 -72.47
N GLY A 21 6.06 15.22 -71.88
CA GLY A 21 6.23 14.26 -70.78
C GLY A 21 6.27 12.79 -71.19
N ALA A 22 6.15 12.46 -72.48
CA ALA A 22 6.17 11.06 -72.95
C ALA A 22 7.55 10.40 -72.71
N LYS A 23 7.56 9.19 -72.14
CA LYS A 23 8.79 8.41 -71.91
C LYS A 23 9.37 7.92 -73.23
N ILE A 24 10.69 8.07 -73.40
CA ILE A 24 11.42 7.63 -74.59
C ILE A 24 12.09 6.29 -74.26
N ILE A 25 11.73 5.25 -75.00
CA ILE A 25 12.30 3.91 -74.84
C ILE A 25 13.35 3.77 -75.96
N VAL A 26 14.63 3.73 -75.57
CA VAL A 26 15.75 3.51 -76.48
C VAL A 26 16.17 2.05 -76.37
N ASP A 27 15.84 1.25 -77.38
CA ASP A 27 16.20 -0.16 -77.42
C ASP A 27 17.67 -0.33 -77.85
N LYS A 28 18.56 -0.54 -76.88
CA LYS A 28 19.93 -1.00 -77.13
C LYS A 28 20.09 -2.43 -76.59
N GLN A 29 20.05 -3.41 -77.49
CA GLN A 29 20.49 -4.78 -77.22
C GLN A 29 22.02 -4.84 -77.17
N ILE A 30 22.61 -5.56 -76.21
CA ILE A 30 23.60 -6.67 -76.33
C ILE A 30 23.88 -7.23 -74.91
N ASN A 31 24.12 -8.54 -74.89
CA ASN A 31 24.16 -9.51 -73.79
C ASN A 31 25.44 -9.54 -72.91
N ASP A 32 25.35 -10.42 -71.90
CA ASP A 32 26.38 -11.19 -71.18
C ASP A 32 26.82 -10.76 -69.76
N ASP A 33 26.40 -11.62 -68.82
CA ASP A 33 27.09 -12.24 -67.66
C ASP A 33 27.76 -11.43 -66.54
N ASN A 34 27.27 -11.77 -65.34
CA ASN A 34 27.93 -11.79 -64.02
C ASN A 34 28.33 -10.45 -63.37
N SER A 35 27.37 -9.87 -62.64
CA SER A 35 27.69 -9.25 -61.34
C SER A 35 26.48 -9.27 -60.40
N THR A 36 26.59 -10.14 -59.41
CA THR A 36 25.78 -10.22 -58.19
C THR A 36 25.87 -8.92 -57.39
N ILE A 37 24.82 -8.10 -57.32
CA ILE A 37 24.39 -7.34 -56.11
C ILE A 37 22.86 -7.13 -56.15
N THR A 38 22.18 -7.99 -55.38
CA THR A 38 21.02 -7.74 -54.52
C THR A 38 20.18 -6.46 -54.70
N ARG A 39 18.86 -6.66 -54.87
CA ARG A 39 17.76 -5.87 -54.25
C ARG A 39 16.46 -6.67 -54.45
N LYS A 40 16.10 -7.51 -53.48
CA LYS A 40 15.07 -7.21 -52.47
C LYS A 40 13.78 -6.78 -53.15
N ASP A 41 12.84 -7.72 -53.24
CA ASP A 41 11.46 -7.52 -53.68
C ASP A 41 10.92 -6.23 -53.07
N ALA A 42 10.88 -5.18 -53.90
CA ALA A 42 10.23 -3.95 -53.56
C ALA A 42 8.74 -4.25 -53.55
N GLU A 43 8.18 -4.40 -52.36
CA GLU A 43 6.75 -4.55 -52.17
C GLU A 43 6.05 -3.28 -52.70
N HIS A 44 5.27 -3.43 -53.77
CA HIS A 44 4.55 -2.34 -54.41
C HIS A 44 3.14 -2.23 -53.82
N VAL A 45 2.67 -0.99 -53.59
CA VAL A 45 1.30 -0.68 -53.17
C VAL A 45 0.57 0.03 -54.31
N LYS A 46 -0.71 -0.27 -54.53
CA LYS A 46 -1.50 0.39 -55.58
C LYS A 46 -1.92 1.81 -55.14
N CYS A 47 -1.77 2.79 -56.02
CA CYS A 47 -2.33 4.12 -55.83
C CYS A 47 -3.86 4.04 -55.73
N GLN A 48 -4.46 4.60 -54.68
CA GLN A 48 -5.91 4.54 -54.49
C GLN A 48 -6.71 5.31 -55.56
N LYS A 49 -6.08 6.28 -56.24
CA LYS A 49 -6.75 7.12 -57.24
C LYS A 49 -6.66 6.55 -58.65
N CYS A 50 -5.46 6.21 -59.11
CA CYS A 50 -5.24 5.76 -60.49
C CYS A 50 -4.89 4.28 -60.62
N ARG A 51 -4.73 3.55 -59.51
CA ARG A 51 -4.40 2.12 -59.44
C ARG A 51 -3.05 1.72 -60.07
N ASN A 52 -2.15 2.68 -60.31
CA ASN A 52 -0.77 2.37 -60.67
C ASN A 52 0.00 1.81 -59.47
N ASP A 53 1.01 0.99 -59.76
CA ASP A 53 1.96 0.50 -58.76
C ASP A 53 2.84 1.63 -58.24
N LEU A 54 2.94 1.71 -56.91
CA LEU A 54 3.79 2.63 -56.19
C LEU A 54 4.80 1.82 -55.38
N PRO A 55 6.07 2.27 -55.29
CA PRO A 55 6.98 1.70 -54.32
C PRO A 55 6.48 1.98 -52.89
N ARG A 56 6.62 1.00 -51.98
CA ARG A 56 6.32 1.20 -50.54
C ARG A 56 7.04 2.44 -50.02
N GLY A 57 6.30 3.33 -49.35
CA GLY A 57 6.86 4.56 -48.77
C GLY A 57 6.98 5.74 -49.74
N ALA A 58 6.48 5.63 -50.98
CA ALA A 58 6.27 6.81 -51.83
C ALA A 58 5.46 7.87 -51.05
N LYS A 59 5.79 9.16 -51.21
CA LYS A 59 5.02 10.27 -50.62
C LYS A 59 3.93 10.81 -51.56
N PHE A 60 4.09 10.58 -52.86
CA PHE A 60 3.17 10.97 -53.92
C PHE A 60 3.18 9.92 -55.04
N CYS A 61 2.06 9.78 -55.75
CA CYS A 61 1.95 8.94 -56.93
C CYS A 61 2.63 9.64 -58.14
N PRO A 62 3.65 9.04 -58.77
CA PRO A 62 4.32 9.64 -59.91
C PRO A 62 3.45 9.70 -61.17
N ASN A 63 2.36 8.91 -61.23
CA ASN A 63 1.46 8.89 -62.38
C ASN A 63 0.30 9.90 -62.28
N CYS A 64 -0.23 10.17 -61.08
CA CYS A 64 -1.40 11.05 -60.93
C CYS A 64 -1.24 12.17 -59.88
N GLY A 65 -0.06 12.31 -59.27
CA GLY A 65 0.26 13.36 -58.30
C GLY A 65 -0.42 13.23 -56.92
N GLU A 66 -1.24 12.21 -56.70
CA GLU A 66 -1.97 12.02 -55.43
C GLU A 66 -1.00 11.70 -54.29
N LYS A 67 -1.15 12.35 -53.13
CA LYS A 67 -0.37 12.01 -51.94
C LYS A 67 -0.69 10.58 -51.53
N SER A 68 0.33 9.73 -51.46
CA SER A 68 0.17 8.39 -50.90
C SER A 68 -0.01 8.53 -49.40
N GLY A 69 -1.26 8.40 -48.96
CA GLY A 69 -1.60 8.37 -47.55
C GLY A 69 -0.97 7.13 -46.91
N LEU A 70 0.19 7.31 -46.27
CA LEU A 70 0.67 6.36 -45.28
C LEU A 70 -0.36 6.37 -44.16
N SER A 71 -1.27 5.41 -44.22
CA SER A 71 -2.43 5.30 -43.37
C SER A 71 -2.03 5.13 -41.91
N LYS A 72 -2.84 5.73 -41.05
CA LYS A 72 -2.75 5.83 -39.59
C LYS A 72 -2.71 4.46 -38.89
N GLU A 73 -1.61 3.73 -38.96
CA GLU A 73 -1.43 2.43 -38.27
C GLU A 73 -0.60 2.57 -36.97
N ILE A 74 -0.76 3.68 -36.23
CA ILE A 74 -0.11 3.88 -34.91
C ILE A 74 -1.11 4.27 -33.79
N LYS A 75 -2.39 4.52 -34.10
CA LYS A 75 -3.36 4.98 -33.07
C LYS A 75 -4.02 3.86 -32.25
N VAL A 76 -4.08 2.62 -32.75
CA VAL A 76 -4.84 1.55 -32.08
C VAL A 76 -4.13 1.03 -30.81
N LEU A 77 -2.79 0.93 -30.82
CA LEU A 77 -1.99 0.57 -29.63
C LEU A 77 -2.08 1.62 -28.50
N SER A 78 -2.20 2.90 -28.86
CA SER A 78 -2.32 4.00 -27.87
C SER A 78 -3.68 3.99 -27.15
N ILE A 79 -4.77 3.60 -27.82
CA ILE A 79 -6.12 3.55 -27.23
C ILE A 79 -6.27 2.32 -26.31
N ILE A 80 -5.78 1.15 -26.74
CA ILE A 80 -5.85 -0.09 -25.94
C ILE A 80 -4.90 0.00 -24.73
N GLY A 81 -3.67 0.50 -24.92
CA GLY A 81 -2.71 0.71 -23.83
C GLY A 81 -3.18 1.74 -22.81
N GLY A 82 -3.74 2.88 -23.27
CA GLY A 82 -4.32 3.89 -22.39
C GLY A 82 -5.51 3.36 -21.59
N SER A 83 -6.41 2.60 -22.22
CA SER A 83 -7.57 2.01 -21.55
C SER A 83 -7.16 0.98 -20.51
N LEU A 84 -6.17 0.12 -20.79
CA LEU A 84 -5.67 -0.86 -19.83
C LEU A 84 -5.01 -0.21 -18.61
N VAL A 85 -4.20 0.83 -18.81
CA VAL A 85 -3.57 1.58 -17.71
C VAL A 85 -4.62 2.26 -16.83
N VAL A 86 -5.65 2.85 -17.42
CA VAL A 86 -6.76 3.45 -16.67
C VAL A 86 -7.55 2.39 -15.90
N VAL A 87 -7.83 1.23 -16.50
CA VAL A 87 -8.53 0.12 -15.83
C VAL A 87 -7.70 -0.42 -14.66
N LEU A 88 -6.39 -0.62 -14.83
CA LEU A 88 -5.50 -1.06 -13.75
C LEU A 88 -5.38 0.00 -12.64
N ALA A 89 -5.33 1.28 -12.98
CA ALA A 89 -5.34 2.37 -12.01
C ALA A 89 -6.67 2.41 -11.22
N ILE A 90 -7.80 2.19 -11.88
CA ILE A 90 -9.12 2.10 -11.22
C ILE A 90 -9.19 0.87 -10.31
N ILE A 91 -8.75 -0.29 -10.77
CA ILE A 91 -8.70 -1.52 -9.95
C ILE A 91 -7.80 -1.32 -8.75
N GLY A 92 -6.61 -0.74 -8.94
CA GLY A 92 -5.70 -0.39 -7.85
C GLY A 92 -6.31 0.58 -6.86
N PHE A 93 -6.98 1.63 -7.35
CA PHE A 93 -7.67 2.60 -6.50
C PHE A 93 -8.82 1.96 -5.70
N ILE A 94 -9.64 1.11 -6.33
CA ILE A 94 -10.70 0.36 -5.66
C ILE A 94 -10.10 -0.57 -4.59
N PHE A 95 -9.02 -1.29 -4.92
CA PHE A 95 -8.35 -2.18 -3.98
C PHE A 95 -7.79 -1.43 -2.76
N ILE A 96 -7.12 -0.29 -2.98
CA ILE A 96 -6.62 0.58 -1.92
C ILE A 96 -7.78 1.06 -1.04
N ASN A 97 -8.88 1.52 -1.65
CA ASN A 97 -10.03 2.04 -0.90
C ASN A 97 -10.74 0.94 -0.09
N ILE A 98 -10.89 -0.28 -0.65
CA ILE A 98 -11.43 -1.43 0.10
C ILE A 98 -10.53 -1.79 1.27
N ASN A 99 -9.21 -1.79 1.09
CA ASN A 99 -8.26 -2.12 2.15
C ASN A 99 -8.21 -1.03 3.24
N ALA A 100 -8.34 0.25 2.88
CA ALA A 100 -8.45 1.37 3.82
C ALA A 100 -9.75 1.34 4.68
N GLN A 101 -10.74 0.53 4.27
CA GLN A 101 -11.97 0.31 5.04
C GLN A 101 -11.90 -0.93 5.94
N LYS A 102 -10.83 -1.73 5.87
CA LYS A 102 -10.65 -2.90 6.73
C LYS A 102 -9.82 -2.55 7.95
N SER A 103 -10.11 -3.24 9.06
CA SER A 103 -9.20 -3.29 10.20
C SER A 103 -7.85 -3.86 9.77
N PRO A 104 -6.74 -3.43 10.37
CA PRO A 104 -5.44 -4.05 10.16
C PRO A 104 -5.35 -5.47 10.73
N ILE A 105 -6.25 -5.84 11.65
CA ILE A 105 -6.26 -7.16 12.31
C ILE A 105 -7.31 -8.06 11.68
N GLU A 106 -6.90 -9.22 11.18
CA GLU A 106 -7.78 -10.21 10.57
C GLU A 106 -8.86 -10.67 11.57
N GLY A 107 -10.11 -10.63 11.12
CA GLY A 107 -11.28 -11.01 11.92
C GLY A 107 -11.81 -9.92 12.84
N VAL A 108 -11.08 -8.82 13.06
CA VAL A 108 -11.59 -7.66 13.83
C VAL A 108 -12.27 -6.68 12.88
N SER A 109 -13.50 -6.25 13.17
CA SER A 109 -14.15 -5.20 12.36
C SER A 109 -13.50 -3.84 12.60
N LYS A 110 -13.51 -2.97 11.57
CA LYS A 110 -12.93 -1.62 11.65
C LYS A 110 -13.50 -0.81 12.83
N LYS A 111 -14.83 -0.87 13.04
CA LYS A 111 -15.50 -0.19 14.15
C LYS A 111 -14.94 -0.60 15.51
N ILE A 112 -14.77 -1.91 15.72
CA ILE A 112 -14.26 -2.45 16.99
C ILE A 112 -12.78 -2.11 17.18
N TYR A 113 -11.99 -2.22 16.10
CA TYR A 113 -10.58 -1.80 16.12
C TYR A 113 -10.44 -0.32 16.51
N GLU A 114 -11.17 0.57 15.86
CA GLU A 114 -11.15 2.01 16.14
C GLU A 114 -11.58 2.31 17.58
N GLN A 115 -12.62 1.63 18.09
CA GLN A 115 -13.03 1.75 19.50
C GLN A 115 -11.90 1.31 20.46
N GLY A 116 -11.26 0.17 20.21
CA GLY A 116 -10.16 -0.31 21.03
C GLY A 116 -8.95 0.63 21.01
N MET A 117 -8.61 1.18 19.85
CA MET A 117 -7.51 2.16 19.75
C MET A 117 -7.82 3.45 20.51
N GLN A 118 -9.07 3.95 20.43
CA GLN A 118 -9.51 5.11 21.21
C GLN A 118 -9.41 4.83 22.71
N TYR A 119 -9.84 3.65 23.16
CA TYR A 119 -9.73 3.27 24.57
C TYR A 119 -8.29 3.21 25.07
N LEU A 120 -7.35 2.70 24.27
CA LEU A 120 -5.92 2.74 24.62
C LEU A 120 -5.39 4.17 24.78
N GLU A 121 -5.92 5.13 24.03
CA GLU A 121 -5.59 6.55 24.19
C GLU A 121 -6.23 7.12 25.47
N ASP A 122 -7.52 6.88 25.66
CA ASP A 122 -8.30 7.39 26.80
C ASP A 122 -7.78 6.85 28.15
N MET A 123 -7.35 5.58 28.19
CA MET A 123 -6.70 4.95 29.35
C MET A 123 -5.50 5.76 29.84
N ASN A 124 -4.78 6.43 28.94
CA ASN A 124 -3.58 7.20 29.24
C ASN A 124 -3.85 8.68 29.55
N SER A 125 -5.12 9.08 29.67
CA SER A 125 -5.48 10.46 30.01
C SER A 125 -5.22 10.78 31.48
N ASP A 126 -4.86 12.03 31.76
CA ASP A 126 -4.63 12.52 33.14
C ASP A 126 -5.89 12.35 34.01
N VAL A 127 -7.08 12.49 33.43
CA VAL A 127 -8.37 12.30 34.10
C VAL A 127 -8.52 10.87 34.63
N VAL A 128 -8.18 9.87 33.82
CA VAL A 128 -8.26 8.46 34.23
C VAL A 128 -7.22 8.16 35.31
N LYS A 129 -6.01 8.69 35.16
CA LYS A 129 -4.95 8.52 36.16
C LYS A 129 -5.34 9.11 37.52
N GLU A 130 -5.86 10.34 37.53
CA GLU A 130 -6.32 11.03 38.74
C GLU A 130 -7.49 10.27 39.39
N TYR A 131 -8.46 9.82 38.58
CA TYR A 131 -9.58 9.00 39.05
C TYR A 131 -9.11 7.71 39.74
N VAL A 132 -8.18 6.97 39.15
CA VAL A 132 -7.65 5.72 39.74
C VAL A 132 -6.94 6.00 41.07
N ALA A 133 -6.20 7.12 41.15
CA ALA A 133 -5.50 7.53 42.37
C ALA A 133 -6.48 7.90 43.50
N GLU A 134 -7.53 8.67 43.21
CA GLU A 134 -8.58 9.01 44.18
C GLU A 134 -9.38 7.77 44.62
N PHE A 135 -9.68 6.88 43.67
CA PHE A 135 -10.40 5.65 43.94
C PHE A 135 -9.65 4.77 44.95
N ILE A 136 -8.34 4.57 44.76
CA ILE A 136 -7.57 3.70 45.68
C ILE A 136 -7.35 4.34 47.05
N GLU A 137 -7.32 5.68 47.17
CA GLU A 137 -7.28 6.35 48.47
C GLU A 137 -8.47 6.01 49.35
N SER A 138 -9.65 5.91 48.73
CA SER A 138 -10.88 5.53 49.42
C SER A 138 -11.00 4.01 49.63
N ASN A 139 -10.14 3.22 48.98
CA ASN A 139 -10.23 1.75 48.93
C ASN A 139 -8.85 1.07 49.16
N TYR A 140 -8.04 1.59 50.09
CA TYR A 140 -6.63 1.20 50.25
C TYR A 140 -6.39 -0.29 50.59
N GLU A 141 -7.40 -1.02 51.05
CA GLU A 141 -7.34 -2.46 51.33
C GLU A 141 -7.60 -3.33 50.10
N MET A 142 -7.97 -2.72 48.97
CA MET A 142 -8.32 -3.44 47.75
C MET A 142 -7.09 -4.09 47.12
N PRO A 143 -7.16 -5.39 46.77
CA PRO A 143 -6.14 -6.05 45.97
C PRO A 143 -5.93 -5.34 44.62
N LEU A 144 -4.68 -5.15 44.21
CA LEU A 144 -4.33 -4.41 42.99
C LEU A 144 -4.98 -4.99 41.73
N ASP A 145 -5.12 -6.31 41.67
CA ASP A 145 -5.73 -7.04 40.56
C ASP A 145 -7.26 -6.85 40.48
N GLN A 146 -7.90 -6.38 41.55
CA GLN A 146 -9.35 -6.12 41.60
C GLN A 146 -9.72 -4.66 41.31
N VAL A 147 -8.74 -3.75 41.24
CA VAL A 147 -8.99 -2.31 41.09
C VAL A 147 -9.80 -2.01 39.83
N ALA A 148 -9.36 -2.53 38.69
CA ALA A 148 -10.01 -2.28 37.40
C ALA A 148 -11.46 -2.78 37.34
N ASP A 149 -11.78 -3.88 38.03
CA ASP A 149 -13.12 -4.47 38.04
C ASP A 149 -14.09 -3.69 38.95
N ASN A 150 -13.57 -2.88 39.89
CA ASN A 150 -14.36 -2.08 40.81
C ASN A 150 -14.46 -0.60 40.42
N ILE A 151 -13.71 -0.17 39.41
CA ILE A 151 -13.84 1.16 38.80
C ILE A 151 -14.99 1.12 37.78
N THR A 152 -16.13 1.71 38.15
CA THR A 152 -17.35 1.65 37.33
C THR A 152 -17.57 2.89 36.47
N GLU A 153 -16.98 4.03 36.84
CA GLU A 153 -17.13 5.28 36.08
C GLU A 153 -16.23 5.31 34.83
N VAL A 154 -15.15 4.54 34.85
CA VAL A 154 -14.22 4.39 33.73
C VAL A 154 -14.14 2.93 33.32
N SER A 155 -14.76 2.59 32.19
CA SER A 155 -14.74 1.23 31.64
C SER A 155 -14.38 1.29 30.16
N PHE A 156 -13.52 0.36 29.75
CA PHE A 156 -13.03 0.24 28.37
C PHE A 156 -13.48 -1.07 27.72
N GLN A 157 -14.63 -1.60 28.13
CA GLN A 157 -15.20 -2.79 27.53
C GLN A 157 -15.75 -2.49 26.12
N LEU A 158 -15.33 -3.26 25.12
CA LEU A 158 -15.75 -3.05 23.73
C LEU A 158 -17.21 -3.48 23.49
N ASP A 159 -17.91 -2.77 22.60
CA ASP A 159 -19.23 -3.17 22.13
C ASP A 159 -19.10 -4.16 20.97
N LEU A 160 -19.07 -5.44 21.31
CA LEU A 160 -18.90 -6.56 20.37
C LEU A 160 -20.17 -6.90 19.56
N GLY A 161 -21.32 -6.35 19.91
CA GLY A 161 -22.60 -6.75 19.32
C GLY A 161 -22.98 -8.21 19.61
N LYS A 162 -23.82 -8.81 18.75
CA LYS A 162 -24.49 -10.10 19.05
C LYS A 162 -23.70 -11.36 18.70
N LYS A 163 -22.77 -11.27 17.73
CA LYS A 163 -22.05 -12.42 17.17
C LYS A 163 -20.63 -12.00 16.80
N PRO A 164 -19.78 -11.70 17.79
CA PRO A 164 -18.39 -11.35 17.51
C PRO A 164 -17.62 -12.51 16.90
N SER A 165 -16.60 -12.20 16.13
CA SER A 165 -15.60 -13.18 15.71
C SER A 165 -14.70 -13.58 16.88
N SER A 166 -13.97 -14.69 16.76
CA SER A 166 -12.97 -15.07 17.76
C SER A 166 -11.88 -14.00 17.93
N SER A 167 -11.45 -13.34 16.85
CA SER A 167 -10.48 -12.25 16.91
C SER A 167 -11.04 -11.03 17.65
N GLU A 168 -12.32 -10.71 17.49
CA GLU A 168 -12.96 -9.60 18.20
C GLU A 168 -13.06 -9.87 19.72
N VAL A 169 -13.34 -11.12 20.09
CA VAL A 169 -13.32 -11.53 21.51
C VAL A 169 -11.92 -11.40 22.09
N VAL A 170 -10.90 -11.99 21.46
CA VAL A 170 -9.51 -11.91 21.97
C VAL A 170 -8.99 -10.47 21.97
N PHE A 171 -9.35 -9.66 20.97
CA PHE A 171 -8.99 -8.24 20.95
C PHE A 171 -9.61 -7.49 22.13
N ASN A 172 -10.90 -7.69 22.43
CA ASN A 172 -11.54 -7.15 23.63
C ASN A 172 -10.84 -7.62 24.92
N ASP A 173 -10.53 -8.92 25.02
CA ASP A 173 -9.88 -9.47 26.22
C ASP A 173 -8.48 -8.88 26.42
N THR A 174 -7.76 -8.62 25.32
CA THR A 174 -6.46 -7.95 25.32
C THR A 174 -6.56 -6.50 25.78
N ILE A 175 -7.56 -5.74 25.28
CA ILE A 175 -7.82 -4.36 25.72
C ILE A 175 -8.15 -4.33 27.22
N ASN A 176 -9.00 -5.24 27.70
CA ASN A 176 -9.35 -5.34 29.12
C ASN A 176 -8.15 -5.73 29.98
N GLU A 177 -7.27 -6.62 29.49
CA GLU A 177 -6.05 -6.97 30.20
C GLU A 177 -5.09 -5.79 30.31
N ILE A 178 -4.91 -5.03 29.22
CA ILE A 178 -4.11 -3.78 29.24
C ILE A 178 -4.71 -2.77 30.23
N TRP A 179 -6.04 -2.65 30.29
CA TRP A 179 -6.69 -1.79 31.29
C TRP A 179 -6.38 -2.21 32.72
N ARG A 180 -6.49 -3.51 33.03
CA ARG A 180 -6.13 -4.06 34.34
C ARG A 180 -4.70 -3.69 34.74
N LYS A 181 -3.73 -3.90 33.84
CA LYS A 181 -2.32 -3.60 34.11
C LYS A 181 -2.06 -2.09 34.21
N THR A 182 -2.78 -1.28 33.45
CA THR A 182 -2.73 0.19 33.56
C THR A 182 -3.20 0.67 34.94
N CYS A 183 -4.30 0.11 35.46
CA CYS A 183 -4.78 0.44 36.81
C CYS A 183 -3.72 0.13 37.88
N VAL A 184 -3.10 -1.04 37.82
CA VAL A 184 -2.00 -1.43 38.73
C VAL A 184 -0.86 -0.41 38.66
N SER A 185 -0.47 0.00 37.45
CA SER A 185 0.58 1.01 37.25
C SER A 185 0.23 2.34 37.92
N TYR A 186 -1.01 2.83 37.78
CA TYR A 186 -1.41 4.11 38.38
C TYR A 186 -1.51 4.07 39.89
N VAL A 187 -2.01 2.96 40.45
CA VAL A 187 -2.01 2.77 41.90
C VAL A 187 -0.58 2.78 42.46
N GLN A 188 0.35 2.08 41.80
CA GLN A 188 1.76 2.06 42.20
C GLN A 188 2.43 3.44 42.09
N GLU A 189 2.13 4.20 41.04
CA GLU A 189 2.62 5.58 40.89
C GLU A 189 2.11 6.50 42.02
N SER A 190 0.80 6.42 42.35
CA SER A 190 0.21 7.19 43.45
C SER A 190 0.83 6.84 44.81
N LEU A 191 1.08 5.54 45.07
CA LEU A 191 1.74 5.11 46.29
C LEU A 191 3.19 5.60 46.36
N LEU A 192 3.92 5.56 45.24
CA LEU A 192 5.29 6.03 45.18
C LEU A 192 5.39 7.53 45.46
N GLU A 193 4.46 8.34 44.95
CA GLU A 193 4.38 9.77 45.23
C GLU A 193 4.22 10.04 46.73
N LYS A 194 3.28 9.36 47.39
CA LYS A 194 3.06 9.45 48.84
C LYS A 194 4.27 9.03 49.67
N LEU A 195 4.97 7.97 49.24
CA LEU A 195 6.20 7.53 49.90
C LEU A 195 7.35 8.53 49.73
N SER A 196 7.39 9.24 48.60
CA SER A 196 8.45 10.21 48.31
C SER A 196 8.27 11.52 49.06
N ASP A 197 7.04 11.86 49.45
CA ASP A 197 6.72 13.04 50.26
C ASP A 197 7.13 12.88 51.74
N ASP A 198 7.33 11.64 52.22
CA ASP A 198 7.82 11.36 53.57
C ASP A 198 9.36 11.44 53.62
N THR A 199 9.88 12.67 53.58
CA THR A 199 11.31 12.98 53.36
C THR A 199 12.24 12.65 54.53
N ASP A 200 11.70 12.27 55.70
CA ASP A 200 12.46 12.25 56.95
C ASP A 200 13.17 10.91 57.22
N SER A 201 12.87 9.87 56.42
CA SER A 201 13.41 8.52 56.63
C SER A 201 14.29 8.05 55.47
N SER A 202 15.59 7.90 55.73
CA SER A 202 16.53 7.34 54.75
C SER A 202 16.11 5.96 54.23
N SER A 203 15.46 5.14 55.06
CA SER A 203 14.93 3.84 54.65
C SER A 203 13.73 3.96 53.72
N VAL A 204 12.87 4.97 53.90
CA VAL A 204 11.74 5.24 53.01
C VAL A 204 12.23 5.71 51.65
N ASN A 205 13.21 6.61 51.60
CA ASN A 205 13.83 7.06 50.35
C ASN A 205 14.50 5.92 49.55
N ILE A 206 15.17 4.99 50.24
CA ILE A 206 15.76 3.81 49.59
C ILE A 206 14.64 2.90 49.03
N ALA A 207 13.60 2.64 49.83
CA ALA A 207 12.46 1.82 49.41
C ALA A 207 11.74 2.44 48.20
N ALA A 208 11.46 3.74 48.23
CA ALA A 208 10.85 4.48 47.13
C ALA A 208 11.71 4.41 45.86
N THR A 209 13.03 4.53 45.97
CA THR A 209 13.95 4.44 44.83
C THR A 209 13.93 3.04 44.19
N ILE A 210 13.96 1.97 45.00
CA ILE A 210 13.88 0.59 44.50
C ILE A 210 12.53 0.35 43.84
N PHE A 211 11.45 0.75 44.50
CA PHE A 211 10.09 0.58 44.01
C PHE A 211 9.86 1.32 42.69
N LYS A 212 10.39 2.54 42.57
CA LYS A 212 10.41 3.32 41.33
C LYS A 212 11.08 2.58 40.17
N GLY A 213 12.21 1.91 40.42
CA GLY A 213 12.88 1.08 39.42
C GLY A 213 12.01 -0.07 38.90
N VAL A 214 11.34 -0.78 39.82
CA VAL A 214 10.42 -1.87 39.49
C VAL A 214 9.22 -1.35 38.68
N ILE A 215 8.62 -0.24 39.10
CA ILE A 215 7.48 0.37 38.38
C ILE A 215 7.87 0.71 36.94
N TYR A 216 9.01 1.35 36.72
CA TYR A 216 9.44 1.71 35.36
C TYR A 216 9.67 0.50 34.46
N GLU A 217 10.29 -0.57 34.96
CA GLU A 217 10.47 -1.78 34.18
C GLU A 217 9.13 -2.38 33.73
N GLN A 218 8.14 -2.42 34.62
CA GLN A 218 6.82 -2.97 34.30
C GLN A 218 6.03 -2.06 33.36
N LYS A 219 6.18 -0.73 33.50
CA LYS A 219 5.59 0.25 32.59
C LYS A 219 6.15 0.13 31.18
N ASP A 220 7.44 -0.16 31.04
CA ASP A 220 8.05 -0.44 29.73
C ASP A 220 7.47 -1.72 29.11
N LYS A 221 7.25 -2.78 29.90
CA LYS A 221 6.57 -4.00 29.42
C LYS A 221 5.12 -3.73 28.99
N LEU A 222 4.40 -2.88 29.73
CA LEU A 222 3.04 -2.48 29.38
C LEU A 222 3.01 -1.69 28.07
N LYS A 223 3.94 -0.74 27.92
CA LYS A 223 4.10 0.02 26.67
C LYS A 223 4.42 -0.91 25.50
N ASP A 224 5.32 -1.87 25.69
CA ASP A 224 5.71 -2.85 24.68
C ASP A 224 4.53 -3.76 24.29
N ALA A 225 3.66 -4.14 25.23
CA ALA A 225 2.41 -4.85 24.93
C ALA A 225 1.44 -4.00 24.09
N VAL A 226 1.26 -2.71 24.42
CA VAL A 226 0.43 -1.78 23.64
C VAL A 226 0.99 -1.57 22.23
N ASP A 227 2.30 -1.40 22.10
CA ASP A 227 2.96 -1.23 20.80
C ASP A 227 2.84 -2.53 19.96
N SER A 228 2.92 -3.69 20.60
CA SER A 228 2.69 -5.00 19.95
C SER A 228 1.24 -5.15 19.48
N LEU A 229 0.26 -4.67 20.26
CA LEU A 229 -1.16 -4.66 19.85
C LEU A 229 -1.39 -3.80 18.60
N LYS A 230 -0.73 -2.64 18.53
CA LYS A 230 -0.82 -1.73 17.37
C LYS A 230 -0.21 -2.34 16.11
N ALA A 231 0.77 -3.22 16.26
CA ALA A 231 1.43 -3.93 15.17
C ALA A 231 0.76 -5.26 14.80
N ALA A 232 -0.20 -5.74 15.60
CA ALA A 232 -0.90 -7.00 15.36
C ALA A 232 -1.65 -6.98 14.02
N SER A 233 -1.67 -8.13 13.35
CA SER A 233 -2.39 -8.31 12.08
C SER A 233 -3.20 -9.60 12.02
N THR A 234 -2.94 -10.54 12.93
CA THR A 234 -3.54 -11.87 12.95
C THR A 234 -4.14 -12.22 14.32
N TYR A 235 -4.90 -13.31 14.37
CA TYR A 235 -5.40 -13.88 15.62
C TYR A 235 -4.27 -14.31 16.56
N ASP A 236 -3.22 -14.94 16.04
CA ASP A 236 -2.09 -15.41 16.85
C ASP A 236 -1.30 -14.24 17.45
N ASP A 237 -1.20 -13.11 16.72
CA ASP A 237 -0.63 -11.87 17.26
C ASP A 237 -1.44 -11.40 18.48
N LEU A 238 -2.78 -11.41 18.40
CA LEU A 238 -3.64 -11.02 19.53
C LEU A 238 -3.41 -11.91 20.76
N VAL A 239 -3.36 -13.22 20.57
CA VAL A 239 -3.10 -14.18 21.67
C VAL A 239 -1.71 -13.94 22.29
N SER A 240 -0.70 -13.70 21.46
CA SER A 240 0.65 -13.36 21.91
C SER A 240 0.67 -12.08 22.74
N VAL A 241 -0.02 -11.03 22.28
CA VAL A 241 -0.14 -9.76 23.00
C VAL A 241 -0.89 -9.94 24.32
N TYR A 242 -2.00 -10.68 24.34
CA TYR A 242 -2.75 -10.99 25.55
C TYR A 242 -1.85 -11.68 26.59
N ASN A 243 -1.15 -12.74 26.19
CA ASN A 243 -0.26 -13.48 27.09
C ASN A 243 0.84 -12.57 27.64
N LYS A 244 1.45 -11.76 26.77
CA LYS A 244 2.47 -10.77 27.15
C LYS A 244 1.94 -9.76 28.17
N ALA A 245 0.73 -9.24 27.98
CA ALA A 245 0.08 -8.33 28.92
C ALA A 245 -0.24 -9.03 30.26
N SER A 246 -0.74 -10.27 30.21
CA SER A 246 -1.15 -11.02 31.40
C SER A 246 -0.01 -11.29 32.38
N MET A 247 1.22 -11.44 31.86
CA MET A 247 2.44 -11.69 32.63
C MET A 247 3.02 -10.42 33.30
N ILE A 248 2.49 -9.23 32.99
CA ILE A 248 2.96 -8.00 33.63
C ILE A 248 2.47 -8.00 35.09
N TYR A 249 3.35 -7.63 36.02
CA TYR A 249 3.11 -7.65 37.47
C TYR A 249 2.83 -9.04 38.08
N THR A 250 3.06 -10.13 37.36
CA THR A 250 3.05 -11.48 37.94
C THR A 250 4.48 -11.93 38.23
N ASP A 251 4.72 -12.50 39.40
CA ASP A 251 6.01 -13.10 39.73
C ASP A 251 6.31 -14.25 38.76
N SER A 252 7.55 -14.31 38.27
CA SER A 252 8.07 -15.37 37.37
C SER A 252 8.01 -16.79 37.95
N GLU A 253 7.53 -16.97 39.19
CA GLU A 253 7.41 -18.27 39.84
C GLU A 253 6.27 -19.16 39.28
N GLN A 254 5.36 -18.62 38.45
CA GLN A 254 4.33 -19.46 37.82
C GLN A 254 4.80 -20.26 36.59
N GLU A 255 5.97 -19.97 36.01
CA GLU A 255 6.52 -20.79 34.90
C GLU A 255 6.91 -22.22 35.33
N ASN A 256 7.08 -22.50 36.63
CA ASN A 256 7.51 -23.80 37.14
C ASN A 256 6.38 -24.71 37.65
N LYS A 257 5.10 -24.36 37.46
CA LYS A 257 3.97 -25.20 37.92
C LYS A 257 3.24 -25.97 36.82
N GLU A 258 3.56 -25.76 35.55
CA GLU A 258 2.97 -26.55 34.44
C GLU A 258 3.92 -27.61 33.84
N THR A 259 5.10 -27.84 34.45
CA THR A 259 6.07 -28.85 33.99
C THR A 259 6.38 -29.95 35.01
N ASN A 260 5.47 -30.26 35.93
CA ASN A 260 5.59 -31.43 36.83
C ASN A 260 4.33 -32.29 36.88
#